data_AF-A0A6G1YL32-F1
#
_entry.id   AF-A0A6G1YL32-F1
#
_cell.length_a   1.000
_cell.length_b   1.000
_cell.length_c   1.000
_cell.angle_alpha   90.00
_cell.angle_beta   90.00
_cell.angle_gamma   90.00
#
_symmetry.space_group_name_H-M   'P 1'
#
loop_
_entity.id
_entity.type
_entity.pdbx_description
1 polymer ?
#
loop_
_entity_poly.entity_id
_entity_poly.type
_entity_poly.pdbx_seq_one_letter_code
_entity_poly.pdbx_strand_id
1 'polypeptide(L)'
;MSNIEVIPNSSRARDLYLTLVKAAEEEILLIFPTTNSFIRQEKIGVIQVAKKVAKELDVQVRILMPVHESTGQSVQSLRGQNGNAIDVRNIEQTSGTQITILVVDRNVSLVMEIRDDSRETFDEAIGLSTYSNSKPGVLSYVAIFENLWKQTELYENIKKSHEQLEVHTKTQKEFINIAAHELRTPIQPIADS
;
A
#
# COMPACT_ATOMS: atom_id res chain seq x y z
N MET A 1 2.43 -28.13 -15.82
CA MET A 1 3.90 -28.00 -15.68
C MET A 1 4.20 -26.61 -15.16
N SER A 2 5.11 -26.50 -14.19
CA SER A 2 5.60 -25.20 -13.72
C SER A 2 6.59 -24.62 -14.73
N ASN A 3 6.49 -23.32 -14.99
CA ASN A 3 7.32 -22.55 -15.88
C ASN A 3 7.85 -21.32 -15.14
N ILE A 4 9.13 -21.02 -15.35
CA ILE A 4 9.79 -19.80 -14.90
C ILE A 4 10.44 -19.20 -16.14
N GLU A 5 10.17 -17.94 -16.40
CA GLU A 5 10.71 -17.24 -17.54
C GLU A 5 11.39 -15.95 -17.12
N VAL A 6 12.61 -15.74 -17.63
CA VAL A 6 13.34 -14.49 -17.52
C VAL A 6 13.08 -13.66 -18.77
N ILE A 7 12.66 -12.41 -18.59
CA ILE A 7 12.20 -11.49 -19.63
C ILE A 7 13.10 -10.26 -19.62
N PRO A 8 14.11 -10.17 -20.51
CA PRO A 8 15.04 -9.04 -20.57
C PRO A 8 14.47 -7.78 -21.24
N ASN A 9 13.36 -7.91 -21.98
CA ASN A 9 12.76 -6.83 -22.75
C ASN A 9 11.61 -6.18 -21.96
N SER A 10 11.76 -4.90 -21.63
CA SER A 10 10.78 -4.15 -20.83
C SER A 10 9.42 -4.02 -21.52
N SER A 11 9.36 -3.85 -22.85
CA SER A 11 8.08 -3.82 -23.57
C SER A 11 7.35 -5.16 -23.50
N ARG A 12 8.06 -6.29 -23.64
CA ARG A 12 7.46 -7.62 -23.47
C ARG A 12 6.97 -7.83 -22.04
N ALA A 13 7.74 -7.37 -21.04
CA ALA A 13 7.31 -7.42 -19.64
C ALA A 13 6.04 -6.59 -19.42
N ARG A 14 5.95 -5.40 -20.01
CA ARG A 14 4.74 -4.54 -19.98
C ARG A 14 3.52 -5.24 -20.57
N ASP A 15 3.65 -5.85 -21.75
CA ASP A 15 2.52 -6.51 -22.42
C ASP A 15 2.03 -7.73 -21.62
N LEU A 16 2.98 -8.52 -21.08
CA LEU A 16 2.65 -9.61 -20.17
C LEU A 16 1.98 -9.10 -18.90
N TYR A 17 2.50 -8.02 -18.31
CA TYR A 17 1.94 -7.42 -17.10
C TYR A 17 0.47 -7.05 -17.28
N LEU A 18 0.14 -6.28 -18.33
CA LEU A 18 -1.23 -5.90 -18.64
C LEU A 18 -2.12 -7.13 -18.92
N THR A 19 -1.57 -8.15 -19.59
CA THR A 19 -2.28 -9.40 -19.86
C THR A 19 -2.63 -10.14 -18.57
N LEU A 20 -1.69 -10.27 -17.64
CA LEU A 20 -1.90 -10.96 -16.36
C LEU A 20 -2.93 -10.24 -15.49
N VAL A 21 -2.82 -8.92 -15.36
CA VAL A 21 -3.77 -8.11 -14.56
C VAL A 21 -5.18 -8.19 -15.15
N LYS A 22 -5.30 -8.20 -16.49
CA LYS A 22 -6.59 -8.33 -17.17
C LYS A 22 -7.22 -9.73 -17.01
N ALA A 23 -6.40 -10.76 -16.82
CA ALA A 23 -6.83 -12.15 -16.71
C ALA A 23 -7.15 -12.59 -15.27
N ALA A 24 -7.03 -11.70 -14.29
CA ALA A 24 -7.31 -12.01 -12.89
C ALA A 24 -8.79 -12.39 -12.68
N GLU A 25 -9.02 -13.42 -11.88
CA GLU A 25 -10.36 -13.95 -11.58
C GLU A 25 -10.75 -13.77 -10.10
N GLU A 26 -9.77 -13.75 -9.19
CA GLU A 26 -10.01 -13.73 -7.74
C GLU A 26 -9.30 -12.57 -7.05
N GLU A 27 -7.98 -12.45 -7.23
CA GLU A 27 -7.20 -11.42 -6.53
C GLU A 27 -5.95 -10.95 -7.27
N ILE A 28 -5.60 -9.69 -7.04
CA ILE A 28 -4.38 -9.05 -7.50
C ILE A 28 -3.65 -8.47 -6.30
N LEU A 29 -2.39 -8.86 -6.12
CA LEU A 29 -1.50 -8.33 -5.09
C LEU A 29 -0.35 -7.57 -5.76
N LEU A 30 -0.20 -6.30 -5.40
CA LEU A 30 0.78 -5.40 -6.01
C LEU A 30 1.67 -4.76 -4.96
N ILE A 31 2.98 -4.79 -5.19
CA ILE A 31 3.98 -4.10 -4.38
C ILE A 31 4.76 -3.14 -5.27
N PHE A 32 4.70 -1.86 -4.93
CA PHE A 32 5.49 -0.80 -5.54
C PHE A 32 6.54 -0.34 -4.52
N PRO A 33 7.84 -0.45 -4.82
CA PRO A 33 8.87 -0.08 -3.85
C PRO A 33 9.06 1.43 -3.71
N THR A 34 8.70 2.20 -4.74
CA THR A 34 8.89 3.66 -4.78
C THR A 34 7.65 4.35 -5.33
N THR A 35 7.46 5.62 -4.96
CA THR A 35 6.43 6.48 -5.56
C THR A 35 6.53 6.53 -7.09
N ASN A 36 7.74 6.64 -7.63
CA ASN A 36 7.97 6.71 -9.06
C ASN A 36 7.56 5.40 -9.77
N SER A 37 7.78 4.26 -9.12
CA SER A 37 7.35 2.96 -9.65
C SER A 37 5.83 2.85 -9.79
N PHE A 38 5.06 3.39 -8.84
CA PHE A 38 3.60 3.48 -8.94
C PHE A 38 3.19 4.39 -10.11
N ILE A 39 3.75 5.60 -10.17
CA ILE A 39 3.42 6.58 -11.22
C ILE A 39 3.68 6.01 -12.62
N ARG A 40 4.82 5.32 -12.83
CA ARG A 40 5.12 4.69 -14.12
C ARG A 40 4.10 3.62 -14.49
N GLN A 41 3.66 2.83 -13.52
CA GLN A 41 2.71 1.74 -13.74
C GLN A 41 1.29 2.26 -13.98
N GLU A 42 0.92 3.35 -13.33
CA GLU A 42 -0.30 4.10 -13.65
C GLU A 42 -0.26 4.67 -15.08
N LYS A 43 0.88 5.23 -15.52
CA LYS A 43 1.04 5.77 -16.88
C LYS A 43 0.88 4.72 -17.97
N ILE A 44 1.34 3.48 -17.75
CA ILE A 44 1.20 2.39 -18.73
C ILE A 44 -0.15 1.67 -18.68
N GLY A 45 -1.10 2.11 -17.85
CA GLY A 45 -2.47 1.59 -17.84
C GLY A 45 -2.74 0.46 -16.85
N VAL A 46 -1.75 0.01 -16.07
CA VAL A 46 -1.91 -1.13 -15.15
C VAL A 46 -2.99 -0.87 -14.10
N ILE A 47 -2.95 0.31 -13.49
CA ILE A 47 -3.89 0.70 -12.44
C ILE A 47 -5.31 0.79 -13.00
N GLN A 48 -5.47 1.26 -14.23
CA GLN A 48 -6.74 1.37 -14.93
C GLN A 48 -7.32 -0.01 -15.25
N VAL A 49 -6.48 -0.96 -15.69
CA VAL A 49 -6.89 -2.36 -15.89
C VAL A 49 -7.29 -3.00 -14.56
N ALA A 50 -6.50 -2.83 -13.49
CA ALA A 50 -6.81 -3.34 -12.16
C ALA A 50 -8.15 -2.78 -11.63
N LYS A 51 -8.40 -1.47 -11.80
CA LYS A 51 -9.70 -0.85 -11.46
C LYS A 51 -10.85 -1.46 -12.24
N LYS A 52 -10.63 -1.74 -13.53
CA LYS A 52 -11.65 -2.31 -14.40
C LYS A 52 -12.04 -3.71 -13.94
N VAL A 53 -11.08 -4.60 -13.72
CA VAL A 53 -11.37 -5.97 -13.28
C VAL A 53 -11.96 -6.02 -11.87
N ALA A 54 -11.50 -5.14 -10.96
CA ALA A 54 -12.08 -5.03 -9.63
C ALA A 54 -13.58 -4.67 -9.67
N LYS A 55 -13.95 -3.76 -10.57
CA LYS A 55 -15.33 -3.28 -10.70
C LYS A 55 -16.24 -4.24 -11.48
N GLU A 56 -15.74 -4.81 -12.57
CA GLU A 56 -16.55 -5.60 -13.50
C GLU A 56 -16.60 -7.08 -13.14
N LEU A 57 -15.57 -7.60 -12.47
CA LEU A 57 -15.40 -9.03 -12.18
C LEU A 57 -15.30 -9.34 -10.68
N ASP A 58 -15.47 -8.33 -9.81
CA ASP A 58 -15.37 -8.46 -8.34
C ASP A 58 -14.01 -9.00 -7.85
N VAL A 59 -12.95 -8.74 -8.63
CA VAL A 59 -11.57 -9.13 -8.27
C VAL A 59 -11.05 -8.27 -7.12
N GLN A 60 -10.53 -8.89 -6.06
CA GLN A 60 -9.93 -8.16 -4.95
C GLN A 60 -8.54 -7.62 -5.35
N VAL A 61 -8.32 -6.32 -5.25
CA VAL A 61 -7.02 -5.70 -5.53
C VAL A 61 -6.43 -5.14 -4.25
N ARG A 62 -5.24 -5.60 -3.87
CA ARG A 62 -4.50 -5.08 -2.71
C ARG A 62 -3.16 -4.52 -3.14
N ILE A 63 -2.90 -3.27 -2.80
CA ILE A 63 -1.72 -2.52 -3.24
C ILE A 63 -0.91 -2.06 -2.03
N LEU A 64 0.39 -2.34 -2.03
CA LEU A 64 1.37 -1.79 -1.11
C LEU A 64 2.26 -0.80 -1.86
N MET A 65 2.34 0.44 -1.37
CA MET A 65 3.15 1.49 -1.99
C MET A 65 3.63 2.54 -0.97
N PRO A 66 4.66 3.34 -1.25
CA PRO A 66 5.06 4.41 -0.34
C PRO A 66 4.05 5.53 -0.23
N VAL A 67 4.02 6.20 0.93
CA VAL A 67 3.32 7.47 1.08
C VAL A 67 4.09 8.55 0.34
N HIS A 68 3.41 9.28 -0.54
CA HIS A 68 3.93 10.54 -1.05
C HIS A 68 2.81 11.48 -1.45
N GLU A 69 2.96 12.77 -1.17
CA GLU A 69 1.95 13.81 -1.42
C GLU A 69 1.47 13.81 -2.89
N SER A 70 2.39 13.59 -3.82
CA SER A 70 2.09 13.56 -5.27
C SER A 70 1.16 12.41 -5.70
N THR A 71 0.96 11.39 -4.88
CA THR A 71 0.10 10.23 -5.20
C THR A 71 -1.26 10.28 -4.51
N GLY A 72 -1.50 11.29 -3.65
CA GLY A 72 -2.71 11.38 -2.84
C GLY A 72 -3.99 11.33 -3.66
N GLN A 73 -4.04 12.05 -4.79
CA GLN A 73 -5.22 12.06 -5.68
C GLN A 73 -5.44 10.70 -6.35
N SER A 74 -4.39 10.07 -6.90
CA SER A 74 -4.48 8.75 -7.53
C SER A 74 -4.97 7.70 -6.52
N VAL A 75 -4.39 7.66 -5.32
CA VAL A 75 -4.78 6.74 -4.24
C VAL A 75 -6.21 7.01 -3.77
N GLN A 76 -6.61 8.27 -3.63
CA GLN A 76 -7.99 8.62 -3.28
C GLN A 76 -8.97 8.18 -4.36
N SER A 77 -8.61 8.31 -5.65
CA SER A 77 -9.41 7.83 -6.77
C SER A 77 -9.55 6.29 -6.79
N LEU A 78 -8.53 5.57 -6.32
CA LEU A 78 -8.55 4.11 -6.21
C LEU A 78 -9.54 3.65 -5.15
N ARG A 79 -9.53 4.32 -3.99
CA ARG A 79 -10.41 4.02 -2.85
C ARG A 79 -11.86 4.48 -3.08
N GLY A 80 -12.06 5.64 -3.71
CA GLY A 80 -13.37 6.29 -3.78
C GLY A 80 -14.33 5.75 -4.84
N GLN A 81 -13.85 5.05 -5.87
CA GLN A 81 -14.66 4.70 -7.05
C GLN A 81 -15.04 3.21 -7.17
N ASN A 82 -14.42 2.33 -6.38
CA ASN A 82 -14.49 0.87 -6.59
C ASN A 82 -15.06 0.08 -5.39
N GLY A 83 -15.70 0.76 -4.44
CA GLY A 83 -16.15 0.11 -3.19
C GLY A 83 -14.98 -0.48 -2.39
N ASN A 84 -15.22 -1.58 -1.66
CA ASN A 84 -14.21 -2.28 -0.87
C ASN A 84 -13.32 -3.24 -1.70
N ALA A 85 -13.46 -3.27 -3.03
CA ALA A 85 -12.72 -4.21 -3.88
C ALA A 85 -11.24 -3.83 -4.05
N ILE A 86 -10.88 -2.55 -3.84
CA ILE A 86 -9.49 -2.07 -3.90
C ILE A 86 -9.06 -1.52 -2.56
N ASP A 87 -8.05 -2.15 -1.96
CA ASP A 87 -7.39 -1.67 -0.76
C ASP A 87 -5.95 -1.26 -1.07
N VAL A 88 -5.54 -0.14 -0.49
CA VAL A 88 -4.21 0.44 -0.68
C VAL A 88 -3.64 0.73 0.69
N ARG A 89 -2.51 0.10 1.02
CA ARG A 89 -1.78 0.36 2.25
C ARG A 89 -0.41 0.92 1.97
N ASN A 90 0.05 1.74 2.90
CA ASN A 90 1.30 2.45 2.73
C ASN A 90 2.45 1.71 3.41
N ILE A 91 3.57 1.58 2.71
CA ILE A 91 4.83 1.03 3.23
C ILE A 91 5.90 2.11 3.31
N GLU A 92 6.92 1.91 4.14
CA GLU A 92 8.09 2.79 4.09
C GLU A 92 8.89 2.53 2.82
N GLN A 93 9.29 3.61 2.13
CA GLN A 93 10.22 3.49 1.02
C GLN A 93 11.61 3.15 1.58
N THR A 94 12.06 1.92 1.37
CA THR A 94 13.41 1.50 1.77
C THR A 94 14.34 1.57 0.56
N SER A 95 15.55 2.10 0.76
CA SER A 95 16.53 2.29 -0.31
C SER A 95 16.99 0.99 -0.99
N GLY A 96 16.77 -0.16 -0.34
CA GLY A 96 17.28 -1.46 -0.78
C GLY A 96 16.35 -2.26 -1.71
N THR A 97 15.04 -2.00 -1.72
CA THR A 97 14.12 -2.77 -2.57
C THR A 97 13.85 -2.03 -3.87
N GLN A 98 14.30 -2.59 -5.00
CA GLN A 98 14.11 -2.02 -6.34
C GLN A 98 13.32 -2.98 -7.23
N ILE A 99 12.37 -3.72 -6.65
CA ILE A 99 11.54 -4.66 -7.40
C ILE A 99 10.06 -4.33 -7.25
N THR A 100 9.35 -4.28 -8.38
CA THR A 100 7.90 -4.35 -8.39
C THR A 100 7.47 -5.81 -8.36
N ILE A 101 6.51 -6.15 -7.52
CA ILE A 101 5.94 -7.50 -7.44
C ILE A 101 4.46 -7.44 -7.81
N LEU A 102 4.06 -8.29 -8.76
CA LEU A 102 2.68 -8.65 -9.03
C LEU A 102 2.48 -10.12 -8.68
N VAL A 103 1.39 -10.42 -7.99
CA VAL A 103 0.82 -11.76 -7.89
C VAL A 103 -0.63 -11.70 -8.36
N VAL A 104 -1.05 -12.68 -9.17
CA VAL A 104 -2.43 -12.82 -9.63
C VAL A 104 -2.97 -14.19 -9.23
N ASP A 105 -4.12 -14.20 -8.58
CA ASP A 105 -4.90 -15.36 -8.12
C ASP A 105 -4.07 -16.39 -7.31
N ARG A 106 -2.98 -15.92 -6.67
CA ARG A 106 -1.93 -16.75 -6.02
C ARG A 106 -1.38 -17.88 -6.91
N ASN A 107 -1.56 -17.79 -8.22
CA ASN A 107 -1.21 -18.83 -9.19
C ASN A 107 -0.04 -18.41 -10.07
N VAL A 108 0.13 -17.11 -10.30
CA VAL A 108 1.23 -16.55 -11.09
C VAL A 108 1.82 -15.33 -10.43
N SER A 109 3.11 -15.10 -10.65
CA SER A 109 3.83 -13.91 -10.20
C SER A 109 4.63 -13.31 -11.34
N LEU A 110 4.68 -11.98 -11.39
CA LEU A 110 5.60 -11.22 -12.24
C LEU A 110 6.39 -10.27 -11.35
N VAL A 111 7.71 -10.41 -11.36
CA VAL A 111 8.62 -9.56 -10.59
C VAL A 111 9.51 -8.78 -11.54
N MET A 112 9.60 -7.47 -11.36
CA MET A 112 10.27 -6.57 -12.31
C MET A 112 11.30 -5.72 -11.56
N GLU A 113 12.54 -5.79 -12.00
CA GLU A 113 13.63 -4.96 -11.51
C GLU A 113 13.48 -3.52 -12.01
N ILE A 114 13.60 -2.56 -11.10
CA ILE A 114 13.78 -1.15 -11.39
C ILE A 114 15.27 -0.90 -11.50
N ARG A 115 15.77 -0.86 -12.73
CA ARG A 115 17.17 -0.58 -13.03
C ARG A 115 17.54 0.88 -12.78
N ASP A 116 16.62 1.80 -13.07
CA ASP A 116 16.82 3.23 -12.89
C ASP A 116 15.50 3.91 -12.49
N ASP A 117 15.32 4.15 -11.19
CA ASP A 117 14.08 4.74 -10.65
C ASP A 117 13.90 6.23 -10.99
N SER A 118 14.95 6.87 -11.51
CA SER A 118 14.90 8.27 -11.94
C SER A 118 14.24 8.44 -13.32
N ARG A 119 14.09 7.36 -14.09
CA ARG A 119 13.46 7.40 -15.41
C ARG A 119 11.96 7.57 -15.31
N GLU A 120 11.40 8.34 -16.24
CA GLU A 120 9.98 8.68 -16.27
C GLU A 120 9.12 7.61 -16.95
N THR A 121 9.70 6.84 -17.87
CA THR A 121 8.99 5.82 -18.65
C THR A 121 9.25 4.43 -18.10
N PHE A 122 8.27 3.53 -18.27
CA PHE A 122 8.40 2.14 -17.85
C PHE A 122 9.57 1.45 -18.58
N ASP A 123 9.68 1.64 -19.90
CA ASP A 123 10.64 0.92 -20.73
C ASP A 123 12.10 1.29 -20.43
N GLU A 124 12.36 2.51 -19.98
CA GLU A 124 13.69 2.99 -19.58
C GLU A 124 14.05 2.60 -18.14
N ALA A 125 13.06 2.59 -17.23
CA ALA A 125 13.24 2.31 -15.81
C ALA A 125 13.39 0.81 -15.51
N ILE A 126 12.66 -0.04 -16.23
CA ILE A 126 12.58 -1.47 -15.96
C ILE A 126 13.72 -2.21 -16.66
N GLY A 127 14.41 -3.05 -15.87
CA GLY A 127 15.47 -3.95 -16.33
C GLY A 127 14.93 -5.36 -16.56
N LEU A 128 15.47 -6.32 -15.80
CA LEU A 128 15.07 -7.73 -15.91
C LEU A 128 13.71 -7.97 -15.25
N SER A 129 12.90 -8.82 -15.86
CA SER A 129 11.66 -9.29 -15.25
C SER A 129 11.63 -10.82 -15.18
N THR A 130 10.95 -11.37 -14.17
CA THR A 130 10.79 -12.81 -13.98
C THR A 130 9.31 -13.14 -13.82
N TYR A 131 8.80 -13.95 -14.74
CA TYR A 131 7.50 -14.60 -14.62
C TYR A 131 7.65 -15.98 -13.98
N SER A 132 6.67 -16.37 -13.17
CA SER A 132 6.59 -17.72 -12.62
C SER A 132 5.14 -18.13 -12.37
N ASN A 133 4.79 -19.37 -12.72
CA ASN A 133 3.61 -20.07 -12.19
C ASN A 133 4.00 -21.26 -11.30
N SER A 134 5.27 -21.32 -10.87
CA SER A 134 5.75 -22.33 -9.95
C SER A 134 5.18 -22.05 -8.56
N LYS A 135 4.35 -22.96 -8.04
CA LYS A 135 3.64 -22.78 -6.76
C LYS A 135 4.55 -22.34 -5.60
N PRO A 136 5.73 -22.94 -5.34
CA PRO A 136 6.63 -22.45 -4.29
C PRO A 136 7.14 -21.03 -4.53
N GLY A 137 7.41 -20.68 -5.79
CA GLY A 137 7.86 -19.33 -6.17
C GLY A 137 6.77 -18.28 -5.95
N VAL A 138 5.55 -18.57 -6.40
CA VAL A 138 4.41 -17.67 -6.24
C VAL A 138 4.06 -17.50 -4.75
N LEU A 139 4.01 -18.60 -3.98
CA LEU A 139 3.72 -18.54 -2.55
C LEU A 139 4.79 -17.78 -1.74
N SER A 140 6.05 -17.75 -2.20
CA SER A 140 7.08 -16.91 -1.60
C SER A 140 6.72 -15.42 -1.70
N TYR A 141 6.26 -14.96 -2.87
CA TYR A 141 5.85 -13.57 -3.07
C TYR A 141 4.53 -13.23 -2.36
N VAL A 142 3.60 -14.18 -2.29
CA VAL A 142 2.40 -14.07 -1.45
C VAL A 142 2.80 -13.85 0.02
N ALA A 143 3.72 -14.65 0.55
CA ALA A 143 4.17 -14.50 1.94
C ALA A 143 4.83 -13.15 2.20
N ILE A 144 5.66 -12.65 1.27
CA ILE A 144 6.24 -11.30 1.35
C ILE A 144 5.12 -10.24 1.42
N PHE A 145 4.14 -10.34 0.52
CA PHE A 145 3.00 -9.43 0.50
C PHE A 145 2.22 -9.44 1.82
N GLU A 146 1.79 -10.60 2.29
CA GLU A 146 0.96 -10.71 3.50
C GLU A 146 1.70 -10.25 4.75
N ASN A 147 3.02 -10.50 4.83
CA ASN A 147 3.83 -10.02 5.95
C ASN A 147 3.92 -8.49 5.97
N LEU A 148 4.17 -7.86 4.82
CA LEU A 148 4.15 -6.40 4.71
C LEU A 148 2.76 -5.84 4.99
N TRP A 149 1.72 -6.46 4.45
CA TRP A 149 0.32 -6.09 4.68
C TRP A 149 -0.02 -6.08 6.17
N LYS A 150 0.36 -7.15 6.89
CA LYS A 150 0.19 -7.26 8.34
C LYS A 150 1.05 -6.25 9.10
N GLN A 151 2.29 -6.00 8.67
CA GLN A 151 3.15 -5.01 9.28
C GLN A 151 2.53 -3.60 9.22
N THR A 152 1.94 -3.22 8.09
CA THR A 152 1.26 -1.92 7.96
C THR A 152 0.05 -1.81 8.90
N GLU A 153 -0.70 -2.90 9.07
CA GLU A 153 -1.83 -2.96 10.03
C GLU A 153 -1.37 -2.75 11.47
N LEU A 154 -0.30 -3.46 11.86
CA LEU A 154 0.27 -3.36 13.19
C LEU A 154 0.79 -1.95 13.46
N TYR A 155 1.45 -1.33 12.48
CA TYR A 155 1.94 0.03 12.58
C TYR A 155 0.79 1.04 12.79
N GLU A 156 -0.29 0.92 12.01
CA GLU A 156 -1.47 1.78 12.18
C GLU A 156 -2.13 1.61 13.55
N ASN A 157 -2.23 0.37 14.05
CA ASN A 157 -2.78 0.09 15.37
C ASN A 157 -1.93 0.69 16.49
N ILE A 158 -0.60 0.58 16.40
CA ILE A 158 0.33 1.20 17.34
C ILE A 158 0.18 2.72 17.32
N LYS A 159 0.11 3.33 16.13
CA LYS A 159 -0.07 4.78 15.97
C LYS A 159 -1.36 5.25 16.65
N LYS A 160 -2.50 4.59 16.37
CA LYS A 160 -3.79 4.92 17.00
C LYS A 160 -3.74 4.78 18.53
N SER A 161 -3.13 3.71 19.04
CA SER A 161 -2.98 3.52 20.49
C SER A 161 -2.11 4.58 21.13
N HIS A 162 -1.06 5.06 20.44
CA HIS A 162 -0.19 6.12 20.93
C HIS A 162 -0.92 7.46 21.00
N GLU A 163 -1.65 7.84 19.93
CA GLU A 163 -2.47 9.05 19.87
C GLU A 163 -3.52 9.07 21.00
N GLN A 164 -4.18 7.94 21.26
CA GLN A 164 -5.14 7.80 22.37
C GLN A 164 -4.49 8.02 23.74
N LEU A 165 -3.27 7.51 23.94
CA LEU A 165 -2.52 7.67 25.18
C LEU A 165 -2.09 9.13 25.40
N GLU A 166 -1.68 9.83 24.34
CA GLU A 166 -1.33 11.25 24.39
C GLU A 166 -2.53 12.12 24.78
N VAL A 167 -3.69 11.87 24.14
CA VAL A 167 -4.95 12.56 24.48
C VAL A 167 -5.31 12.32 25.94
N HIS A 168 -5.29 11.06 26.40
CA HIS A 168 -5.60 10.72 27.78
C HIS A 168 -4.64 11.42 28.78
N THR A 169 -3.34 11.46 28.46
CA THR A 169 -2.33 12.13 29.29
C THR A 169 -2.57 13.64 29.37
N LYS A 170 -2.96 14.27 28.25
CA LYS A 170 -3.30 15.70 28.22
C LYS A 170 -4.52 15.99 29.07
N THR A 171 -5.59 15.21 28.92
CA THR A 171 -6.82 15.36 29.73
C THR A 171 -6.55 15.15 31.22
N GLN A 172 -5.71 14.18 31.60
CA GLN A 172 -5.36 13.96 33.00
C GLN A 172 -4.59 15.15 33.60
N LYS A 173 -3.66 15.75 32.84
CA LYS A 173 -2.95 16.96 33.28
C LYS A 173 -3.88 18.17 33.43
N GLU A 174 -4.80 18.36 32.50
CA GLU A 174 -5.82 19.42 32.58
C GLU A 174 -6.72 19.23 33.81
N PHE A 175 -7.15 18.01 34.10
CA PHE A 175 -7.93 17.70 35.30
C PHE A 175 -7.17 18.04 36.59
N ILE A 176 -5.89 17.64 36.69
CA ILE A 176 -5.04 17.97 37.84
C ILE A 176 -4.90 19.49 37.99
N ASN A 177 -4.68 20.20 36.88
CA ASN A 177 -4.54 21.66 36.90
C ASN A 177 -5.83 22.36 37.34
N ILE A 178 -6.99 21.91 36.88
CA ILE A 178 -8.30 22.43 37.30
C ILE A 178 -8.51 22.14 38.79
N ALA A 179 -8.33 20.90 39.24
CA ALA A 179 -8.49 20.55 40.65
C ALA A 179 -7.54 21.36 41.56
N ALA A 180 -6.29 21.58 41.15
CA ALA A 180 -5.34 22.41 41.88
C ALA A 180 -5.73 23.91 41.88
N HIS A 181 -6.35 24.40 40.80
CA HIS A 181 -6.86 25.76 40.70
C HIS A 181 -8.09 25.98 41.60
N GLU A 182 -9.03 25.04 41.60
CA GLU A 182 -10.22 25.02 42.46
C GLU A 182 -9.85 24.94 43.95
N LEU A 183 -8.86 24.11 44.32
CA LEU A 183 -8.35 24.04 45.70
C LEU A 183 -7.68 25.34 46.17
N ARG A 184 -7.21 26.18 45.25
CA ARG A 184 -6.54 27.46 45.54
C ARG A 184 -7.47 28.67 45.47
N THR A 185 -8.67 28.52 44.92
CA THR A 185 -9.69 29.57 44.92
C THR A 185 -10.49 29.46 46.22
N PRO A 186 -10.39 30.44 47.13
CA PRO A 186 -11.12 30.37 48.38
C PRO A 186 -12.62 30.43 48.09
N ILE A 187 -13.38 29.48 48.66
CA ILE A 187 -14.85 29.51 48.65
C ILE A 187 -15.26 30.81 49.34
N GLN A 188 -15.90 31.74 48.61
CA GLN A 188 -16.53 32.88 49.27
C GLN A 188 -17.60 32.34 50.21
N PRO A 189 -17.59 32.68 51.51
CA PRO A 189 -18.68 32.29 52.38
C PRO A 189 -19.96 32.95 51.83
N ILE A 190 -20.99 32.14 51.60
CA ILE A 190 -22.34 32.68 51.43
C ILE A 190 -22.69 33.30 52.78
N ALA A 191 -22.58 34.63 52.86
CA ALA A 191 -23.05 35.37 54.02
C ALA A 191 -24.58 35.40 53.92
N ASP A 192 -25.23 34.43 54.56
CA ASP A 192 -26.67 34.49 54.80
C ASP A 192 -26.94 35.71 55.69
N SER A 193 -27.69 36.63 55.10
CA SER A 193 -28.19 37.91 55.65
C SER A 193 -29.26 37.71 56.72
#